data_AF-A0A2V7R8E9-F1
#
_entry.id   AF-A0A2V7R8E9-F1
#
_cell.length_a   1.000
_cell.length_b   1.000
_cell.length_c   1.000
_cell.angle_alpha   90.00
_cell.angle_beta   90.00
_cell.angle_gamma   90.00
#
_symmetry.space_group_name_H-M   'P 1'
#
loop_
_entity.id
_entity.type
_entity.pdbx_description
1 polymer ?
#
loop_
_entity_poly.entity_id
_entity_poly.type
_entity_poly.pdbx_seq_one_letter_code
_entity_poly.pdbx_strand_id
1 'polypeptide(L)' 'MPDAATRRREVHISEVRHALAAARCAARLAGLGTRELVVRELLLTMIDQTDRAERGVARLLSTPSRDACARRLRL' A
#
# COMPACT_ATOMS: atom_id res chain seq x y z
N MET A 1 7.98 -15.96 -17.63
CA MET A 1 7.61 -14.54 -17.81
C MET A 1 6.19 -14.33 -17.31
N PRO A 2 5.94 -13.43 -16.35
CA PRO A 2 4.57 -13.13 -15.90
C PRO A 2 3.72 -12.59 -17.07
N ASP A 3 2.44 -12.95 -17.09
CA ASP A 3 1.51 -12.48 -18.12
C ASP A 3 1.31 -10.95 -18.05
N ALA A 4 0.79 -10.36 -19.13
CA ALA A 4 0.64 -8.90 -19.21
C ALA A 4 -0.29 -8.33 -18.13
N ALA A 5 -1.29 -9.11 -17.67
CA ALA A 5 -2.21 -8.69 -16.62
C ALA A 5 -1.52 -8.65 -15.25
N THR A 6 -0.65 -9.63 -14.98
CA THR A 6 0.16 -9.73 -13.76
C THR A 6 1.12 -8.55 -13.67
N ARG A 7 1.82 -8.21 -14.77
CA ARG A 7 2.69 -7.03 -14.82
C ARG A 7 1.93 -5.73 -14.58
N ARG A 8 0.75 -5.56 -15.20
CA ARG A 8 -0.09 -4.38 -14.95
C ARG A 8 -0.52 -4.30 -13.49
N ARG A 9 -0.92 -5.42 -12.88
CA ARG A 9 -1.29 -5.47 -11.46
C ARG A 9 -0.11 -5.08 -10.56
N GLU A 10 1.08 -5.60 -10.83
CA GLU A 10 2.31 -5.27 -10.08
C GLU A 10 2.65 -3.79 -10.17
N VAL A 11 2.53 -3.17 -11.36
CA VAL A 11 2.74 -1.72 -11.54
C VAL A 11 1.77 -0.91 -10.70
N HIS A 12 0.45 -1.17 -10.80
CA HIS A 12 -0.54 -0.45 -10.00
C HIS A 12 -0.30 -0.63 -8.48
N ILE A 13 0.07 -1.84 -8.06
CA ILE A 13 0.41 -2.08 -6.65
C ILE A 13 1.64 -1.26 -6.22
N SER A 14 2.67 -1.17 -7.08
CA SER A 14 3.86 -0.36 -6.78
C SER A 14 3.55 1.14 -6.68
N GLU A 15 2.67 1.65 -7.53
CA GLU A 15 2.20 3.05 -7.50
C GLU A 15 1.44 3.34 -6.22
N VAL A 16 0.50 2.46 -5.83
CA VAL A 16 -0.23 2.59 -4.56
C VAL A 16 0.74 2.54 -3.37
N ARG A 17 1.73 1.64 -3.37
CA ARG A 17 2.74 1.57 -2.31
C ARG A 17 3.54 2.86 -2.21
N HIS A 18 3.92 3.45 -3.34
CA HIS A 18 4.64 4.72 -3.37
C HIS A 18 3.77 5.87 -2.84
N ALA A 19 2.50 5.94 -3.24
CA ALA A 19 1.56 6.94 -2.76
C ALA A 19 1.34 6.87 -1.23
N LEU A 20 1.20 5.66 -0.69
CA LEU A 20 1.08 5.45 0.77
C LEU A 20 2.35 5.90 1.52
N ALA A 21 3.53 5.55 1.00
CA ALA A 21 4.79 5.98 1.59
C ALA A 21 4.93 7.53 1.57
N ALA A 22 4.51 8.18 0.48
CA ALA A 22 4.48 9.64 0.38
C ALA A 22 3.49 10.25 1.37
N ALA A 23 2.28 9.69 1.51
CA ALA A 23 1.27 10.17 2.46
C ALA A 23 1.76 10.07 3.92
N ARG A 24 2.40 8.95 4.28
CA ARG A 24 3.02 8.76 5.59
C ARG A 24 4.14 9.76 5.86
N CYS A 25 4.98 10.01 4.86
CA CYS A 25 6.05 11.02 4.95
C CYS A 25 5.47 12.42 5.17
N ALA A 26 4.46 12.82 4.37
CA ALA A 26 3.79 14.09 4.50
C ALA A 26 3.13 14.26 5.88
N ALA A 27 2.44 13.23 6.39
CA ALA A 27 1.83 13.26 7.71
C ALA A 27 2.86 13.42 8.83
N ARG A 28 4.01 12.74 8.74
CA ARG A 28 5.13 12.92 9.69
C ARG A 28 5.68 14.34 9.65
N LEU A 29 5.90 14.89 8.45
CA LEU A 29 6.39 16.26 8.28
C LEU A 29 5.40 17.29 8.85
N ALA A 30 4.10 17.13 8.59
CA ALA A 30 3.06 17.97 9.18
C ALA A 30 3.05 17.88 10.72
N GLY A 31 3.30 16.68 11.26
CA GLY A 31 3.37 16.43 12.70
C GLY A 31 4.53 17.14 13.41
N LEU A 32 5.62 17.47 12.70
CA LEU A 32 6.75 18.23 13.25
C LEU A 32 6.42 19.72 13.39
N GLY A 33 5.55 20.26 12.54
CA GLY A 33 5.19 21.68 12.52
C GLY A 33 3.96 22.04 13.35
N THR A 34 3.11 21.06 13.69
CA THR A 34 1.88 21.33 14.42
C THR A 34 2.11 21.56 15.93
N ARG A 35 1.43 22.57 16.48
CA ARG A 35 1.36 22.83 17.92
C ARG A 35 0.00 22.44 18.52
N GLU A 36 -0.95 22.07 17.66
CA GLU A 36 -2.31 21.73 18.07
C GLU A 36 -2.40 20.23 18.36
N LEU A 37 -2.76 19.88 19.60
CA LEU A 37 -2.89 18.48 20.04
C LEU A 37 -3.88 17.69 19.18
N VAL A 38 -5.00 18.30 18.80
CA VAL A 38 -6.03 17.66 17.95
C VAL A 38 -5.46 17.32 16.58
N VAL A 39 -4.76 18.26 15.95
CA VAL A 39 -4.11 18.02 14.64
C VAL A 39 -3.06 16.93 14.75
N ARG A 40 -2.27 16.91 15.83
CA ARG A 40 -1.29 15.85 16.08
C ARG A 40 -1.94 14.47 16.19
N GLU A 41 -3.06 14.36 16.92
CA GLU A 41 -3.78 13.09 17.10
C GLU A 41 -4.40 12.59 15.79
N LEU A 42 -4.96 13.49 14.99
CA LEU A 42 -5.45 13.17 13.65
C LEU A 42 -4.33 12.66 12.74
N LEU A 43 -3.16 13.31 12.76
CA LEU A 43 -2.00 12.88 11.97
C LEU A 43 -1.48 11.50 12.42
N LEU A 44 -1.44 11.22 13.72
CA LEU A 44 -1.06 9.89 14.24
C LEU A 44 -2.06 8.81 13.78
N THR A 45 -3.35 9.12 13.83
CA THR A 45 -4.40 8.22 13.32
C THR A 45 -4.24 7.97 11.83
N MET A 46 -3.98 9.02 11.04
CA MET A 46 -3.72 8.89 9.60
C MET A 46 -2.49 8.03 9.30
N ILE A 47 -1.42 8.18 10.08
CA ILE A 47 -0.21 7.34 9.96
C ILE A 47 -0.55 5.87 10.22
N ASP A 48 -1.27 5.56 11.30
CA ASP A 48 -1.66 4.17 11.61
C ASP A 48 -2.50 3.53 10.49
N GLN A 49 -3.50 4.26 9.97
CA GLN A 49 -4.30 3.77 8.85
C GLN A 49 -3.47 3.58 7.58
N THR A 50 -2.52 4.47 7.30
CA THR A 50 -1.60 4.36 6.16
C THR A 50 -0.70 3.13 6.31
N ASP A 51 -0.12 2.91 7.49
CA ASP A 51 0.71 1.73 7.79
C ASP A 51 -0.10 0.43 7.65
N ARG A 52 -1.37 0.43 8.07
CA ARG A 52 -2.29 -0.70 7.90
C ARG A 52 -2.57 -0.98 6.42
N ALA A 53 -2.75 0.06 5.61
CA ALA A 53 -2.92 -0.06 4.16
C ALA A 53 -1.65 -0.62 3.50
N GLU A 54 -0.46 -0.12 3.86
CA GLU A 54 0.83 -0.64 3.35
C GLU A 54 0.97 -2.14 3.65
N ARG A 55 0.64 -2.59 4.88
CA ARG A 55 0.63 -4.02 5.22
C ARG A 55 -0.37 -4.81 4.37
N GLY A 56 -1.53 -4.22 4.05
CA GLY A 56 -2.52 -4.82 3.14
C GLY A 56 -1.98 -5.00 1.73
N VAL A 57 -1.34 -3.97 1.20
CA VAL A 57 -0.70 -3.98 -0.13
C VAL A 57 0.44 -5.01 -0.18
N ALA A 58 1.27 -5.09 0.86
CA ALA A 58 2.32 -6.10 0.95
C ALA A 58 1.75 -7.52 0.90
N ARG A 59 0.64 -7.80 1.60
CA ARG A 59 -0.04 -9.10 1.52
C ARG A 59 -0.54 -9.42 0.11
N LEU A 60 -1.03 -8.43 -0.66
CA LEU A 60 -1.48 -8.62 -2.04
C LEU A 60 -0.36 -8.99 -3.03
N LEU A 61 0.89 -8.64 -2.71
CA LEU A 61 2.09 -9.05 -3.44
C LEU A 61 2.54 -10.45 -3.03
N SER A 62 2.39 -10.82 -1.76
CA SER A 62 2.79 -12.12 -1.24
C SER A 62 1.81 -13.24 -1.59
N THR A 63 0.53 -12.93 -1.84
CA THR A 63 -0.42 -13.94 -2.34
C THR A 63 -0.21 -14.19 -3.83
N PRO A 64 0.17 -15.42 -4.23
CA PRO A 64 0.20 -15.76 -5.65
C PRO A 64 -1.20 -15.57 -6.23
N SER A 65 -1.26 -14.97 -7.42
CA SER A 65 -2.51 -14.80 -8.17
C SER A 65 -3.24 -16.15 -8.26
N ARG A 66 -4.44 -16.25 -7.69
CA ARG A 66 -5.30 -17.45 -7.81
C ARG A 66 -5.56 -17.83 -9.28
N ASP A 67 -5.45 -16.86 -10.19
CA ASP A 67 -5.61 -17.08 -11.64
C ASP A 67 -4.46 -17.89 -12.24
N ALA A 68 -3.27 -17.88 -11.64
CA ALA A 68 -2.15 -18.72 -12.05
C ALA A 68 -2.37 -20.19 -11.65
N CYS A 69 -3.04 -20.44 -10.52
CA CYS A 69 -3.38 -21.80 -10.07
C CYS A 69 -4.53 -22.41 -10.91
N ALA A 70 -5.55 -21.61 -11.22
CA ALA A 70 -6.67 -22.04 -12.07
C ALA A 70 -6.24 -22.38 -13.52
N ARG A 71 -5.24 -21.69 -14.08
CA ARG A 71 -4.66 -22.03 -15.39
C ARG A 71 -3.77 -23.28 -15.35
N ARG A 72 -3.10 -23.56 -14.24
CA ARG A 72 -2.20 -24.71 -14.09
C ARG A 72 -2.95 -26.04 -13.89
N LEU A 73 -4.20 -26.01 -13.44
CA LEU A 73 -5.07 -27.18 -13.31
C LEU A 73 -5.86 -27.53 -14.59
N ARG A 74 -5.74 -26.72 -15.66
CA ARG A 74 -6.41 -26.94 -16.96
C ARG A 74 -5.45 -27.40 -18.08
N LEU A 75 -4.19 -27.66 -17.74
CA LEU A 75 -3.16 -28.25 -18.60
C LEU A 75 -2.72 -29.58 -17.99
#